data_AF-A0A935RFU8-F1
#
_entry.id   AF-A0A935RFU8-F1
#
_cell.length_a   1.000
_cell.length_b   1.000
_cell.length_c   1.000
_cell.angle_alpha   90.00
_cell.angle_beta   90.00
_cell.angle_gamma   90.00
#
_symmetry.space_group_name_H-M   'P 1'
#
loop_
_entity.id
_entity.type
_entity.pdbx_description
1 polymer ?
#
loop_
_entity_poly.entity_id
_entity_poly.type
_entity_poly.pdbx_seq_one_letter_code
_entity_poly.pdbx_strand_id
1 'polypeptide(L)'
;MDLFEKDTDAANDGDNIAMLTSAGTWYARADIGRFDDAIAALDRAANLETFPTDGTMLARLRTYYNYGKFTKDQATAEADPVRKQELTDKSIAMFRRAVEIGGAMTNQFVANPQGFLYLSMAQLELGDFTASETNFKTYEQLLSGGSPQ
;
A
#
# COMPACT_ATOMS: atom_id res chain seq x y z
N MET A 1 20.73 -4.71 -18.15
CA MET A 1 20.41 -5.88 -18.99
C MET A 1 19.07 -6.36 -18.50
N ASP A 2 18.03 -5.99 -19.24
CA ASP A 2 16.64 -6.26 -18.92
C ASP A 2 16.25 -7.58 -19.61
N LEU A 3 15.84 -8.57 -18.84
CA LEU A 3 15.54 -9.92 -19.34
C LEU A 3 14.15 -10.41 -18.91
N PHE A 4 13.31 -9.49 -18.43
CA PHE A 4 11.90 -9.75 -18.10
C PHE A 4 10.97 -8.63 -18.57
N GLU A 5 11.44 -7.76 -19.46
CA GLU A 5 10.62 -6.69 -20.04
C GLU A 5 9.71 -7.27 -21.12
N LYS A 6 8.55 -7.79 -20.68
CA LYS A 6 7.41 -8.27 -21.48
C LYS A 6 7.73 -9.37 -22.50
N ASP A 7 7.44 -10.62 -22.16
CA ASP A 7 7.28 -11.70 -23.14
C ASP A 7 6.05 -11.49 -24.05
N THR A 8 5.22 -10.46 -23.82
CA THR A 8 3.99 -10.17 -24.60
C THR A 8 3.00 -11.35 -24.69
N ASP A 9 3.20 -12.38 -23.87
CA ASP A 9 2.33 -13.55 -23.80
C ASP A 9 1.31 -13.38 -22.67
N ALA A 10 0.12 -12.95 -23.04
CA ALA A 10 -1.00 -12.80 -22.11
C ALA A 10 -1.37 -14.12 -21.40
N ALA A 11 -0.92 -15.29 -21.89
CA ALA A 11 -1.20 -16.58 -21.27
C ALA A 11 -0.49 -16.77 -19.91
N ASN A 12 0.60 -16.05 -19.63
CA ASN A 12 1.35 -16.17 -18.38
C ASN A 12 1.21 -14.94 -17.44
N ASP A 13 0.48 -13.90 -17.86
CA ASP A 13 0.32 -12.67 -17.09
C ASP A 13 -0.27 -12.93 -15.70
N GLY A 14 -1.24 -13.85 -15.58
CA GLY A 14 -1.83 -14.22 -14.29
C GLY A 14 -0.81 -14.78 -13.30
N ASP A 15 0.05 -15.69 -13.75
CA ASP A 15 1.11 -16.29 -12.91
C ASP A 15 2.19 -15.26 -12.57
N ASN A 16 2.54 -14.38 -13.52
CA ASN A 16 3.47 -13.28 -13.31
C ASN A 16 2.94 -12.27 -12.29
N ILE A 17 1.67 -11.89 -12.35
CA ILE A 17 1.01 -11.02 -11.36
C ILE A 17 1.08 -11.67 -9.98
N ALA A 18 0.70 -12.95 -9.86
CA ALA A 18 0.72 -13.67 -8.58
C ALA A 18 2.13 -13.73 -7.97
N MET A 19 3.14 -14.02 -8.80
CA MET A 19 4.54 -14.04 -8.37
C MET A 19 5.01 -12.66 -7.92
N LEU A 20 4.75 -11.61 -8.71
CA LEU A 20 5.17 -10.24 -8.40
C LEU A 20 4.49 -9.70 -7.14
N THR A 21 3.20 -9.97 -6.96
CA THR A 21 2.45 -9.60 -5.76
C THR A 21 2.97 -10.32 -4.52
N SER A 22 3.34 -11.60 -4.65
CA SER A 22 3.96 -12.37 -3.57
C SER A 22 5.35 -11.84 -3.20
N ALA A 23 6.19 -11.57 -4.21
CA ALA A 23 7.51 -11.00 -4.02
C ALA A 23 7.43 -9.61 -3.35
N GLY A 24 6.54 -8.76 -3.84
CA GLY A 24 6.28 -7.44 -3.26
C GLY A 24 5.87 -7.51 -1.80
N THR A 25 4.92 -8.39 -1.49
CA THR A 25 4.46 -8.61 -0.11
C THR A 25 5.59 -9.12 0.80
N TRP A 26 6.46 -10.00 0.29
CA TRP A 26 7.61 -10.50 1.04
C TRP A 26 8.63 -9.39 1.31
N TYR A 27 9.03 -8.63 0.29
CA TYR A 27 9.97 -7.51 0.43
C TYR A 27 9.48 -6.43 1.41
N ALA A 28 8.16 -6.19 1.47
CA ALA A 28 7.53 -5.19 2.32
C ALA A 28 7.40 -5.59 3.82
N ARG A 29 7.86 -6.79 4.22
CA ARG A 29 7.84 -7.15 5.64
C ARG A 29 8.87 -6.31 6.40
N ALA A 30 8.53 -5.91 7.62
CA ALA A 30 9.38 -5.04 8.43
C ALA A 30 10.76 -5.65 8.76
N ASP A 31 10.86 -6.98 8.86
CA ASP A 31 12.13 -7.69 9.08
C ASP A 31 13.03 -7.76 7.83
N ILE A 32 12.47 -7.52 6.64
CA ILE A 32 13.21 -7.47 5.37
C ILE A 32 13.49 -6.01 4.97
N GLY A 33 12.50 -5.13 5.10
CA GLY A 33 12.64 -3.68 4.91
C GLY A 33 12.97 -3.23 3.48
N ARG A 34 12.82 -4.10 2.48
CA ARG A 34 13.13 -3.82 1.06
C ARG A 34 11.95 -3.14 0.36
N PHE A 35 11.47 -2.04 0.92
CA PHE A 35 10.23 -1.39 0.47
C PHE A 35 10.30 -0.85 -0.97
N ASP A 36 11.46 -0.36 -1.41
CA ASP A 36 11.62 0.12 -2.79
C ASP A 36 11.50 -1.03 -3.81
N ASP A 37 12.07 -2.21 -3.49
CA ASP A 37 11.91 -3.42 -4.30
C ASP A 37 10.47 -3.95 -4.26
N ALA A 38 9.81 -3.83 -3.10
CA ALA A 38 8.40 -4.19 -2.96
C ALA A 38 7.51 -3.37 -3.88
N ILE A 39 7.70 -2.05 -3.89
CA ILE A 39 6.98 -1.11 -4.76
C ILE A 39 7.25 -1.45 -6.23
N ALA A 40 8.51 -1.66 -6.61
CA ALA A 40 8.86 -1.98 -7.99
C ALA A 40 8.19 -3.29 -8.47
N ALA A 41 8.15 -4.33 -7.63
CA ALA A 41 7.47 -5.58 -7.95
C ALA A 41 5.94 -5.37 -8.10
N LEU A 42 5.32 -4.64 -7.18
CA LEU A 42 3.87 -4.43 -7.18
C LEU A 42 3.39 -3.48 -8.28
N ASP A 43 4.19 -2.49 -8.66
CA ASP A 43 3.87 -1.63 -9.80
C ASP A 43 3.98 -2.41 -11.12
N ARG A 44 4.92 -3.36 -11.22
CA ARG A 44 4.95 -4.30 -12.35
C ARG A 44 3.72 -5.19 -12.38
N ALA A 45 3.29 -5.74 -11.24
CA ALA A 45 2.06 -6.54 -11.15
C ALA A 45 0.84 -5.73 -11.63
N ALA A 46 0.67 -4.51 -11.13
CA ALA A 46 -0.42 -3.62 -11.52
C ALA A 46 -0.40 -3.25 -13.02
N ASN A 47 0.78 -3.17 -13.64
CA ASN A 47 0.91 -2.88 -15.07
C ASN A 47 0.55 -4.07 -15.98
N LEU A 48 0.55 -5.29 -15.46
CA LEU A 48 0.09 -6.48 -16.19
C LEU A 48 -1.42 -6.69 -16.07
N GLU A 49 -2.06 -6.09 -15.05
CA GLU A 49 -3.50 -6.16 -14.86
C GLU A 49 -4.24 -5.34 -15.92
N THR A 50 -5.13 -5.99 -16.70
CA THR A 50 -6.05 -5.28 -17.60
C THR A 50 -7.07 -4.45 -16.82
N PHE A 51 -7.51 -4.98 -15.68
CA PHE A 51 -8.34 -4.27 -14.70
C PHE A 51 -7.70 -4.45 -13.33
N PRO A 52 -7.63 -3.39 -12.50
CA PRO A 52 -7.08 -3.51 -11.16
C PRO A 52 -7.76 -4.65 -10.38
N THR A 53 -6.99 -5.40 -9.61
CA THR A 53 -7.54 -6.38 -8.65
C THR A 53 -7.45 -5.86 -7.23
N ASP A 54 -8.34 -6.34 -6.36
CA ASP A 54 -8.32 -5.96 -4.95
C ASP A 54 -7.05 -6.43 -4.24
N GLY A 55 -6.54 -7.62 -4.61
CA GLY A 55 -5.30 -8.19 -4.08
C GLY A 55 -4.07 -7.32 -4.35
N THR A 56 -3.86 -6.93 -5.61
CA THR A 56 -2.71 -6.08 -5.98
C THR A 56 -2.84 -4.67 -5.39
N MET A 57 -4.05 -4.06 -5.42
CA MET A 57 -4.28 -2.76 -4.80
C MET A 57 -4.05 -2.79 -3.29
N LEU A 58 -4.53 -3.83 -2.60
CA LEU A 58 -4.33 -4.00 -1.16
C LEU A 58 -2.85 -4.21 -0.82
N ALA A 59 -2.13 -5.03 -1.59
CA ALA A 59 -0.70 -5.24 -1.38
C ALA A 59 0.09 -3.92 -1.53
N ARG A 60 -0.26 -3.10 -2.52
CA ARG A 60 0.33 -1.75 -2.70
C ARG A 60 0.00 -0.82 -1.54
N LEU A 61 -1.27 -0.73 -1.16
CA LEU A 61 -1.73 0.08 -0.02
C LEU A 61 -0.94 -0.26 1.26
N ARG A 62 -0.87 -1.56 1.60
CA ARG A 62 -0.14 -2.06 2.77
C ARG A 62 1.34 -1.74 2.70
N THR A 63 1.95 -1.89 1.53
CA THR A 63 3.39 -1.62 1.31
C THR A 63 3.71 -0.16 1.57
N TYR A 64 2.95 0.78 1.00
CA TYR A 64 3.17 2.20 1.22
C TYR A 64 2.91 2.61 2.67
N TYR A 65 1.86 2.09 3.31
CA TYR A 65 1.62 2.33 4.73
C TYR A 65 2.79 1.84 5.60
N ASN A 66 3.24 0.60 5.41
CA ASN A 66 4.34 0.01 6.18
C ASN A 66 5.66 0.76 5.94
N TYR A 67 5.92 1.21 4.71
CA TYR A 67 7.10 2.01 4.41
C TYR A 67 7.05 3.37 5.12
N GLY A 68 5.88 4.01 5.14
CA GLY A 68 5.63 5.22 5.90
C GLY A 68 5.95 5.03 7.39
N LYS A 69 5.45 3.95 8.01
CA LYS A 69 5.72 3.59 9.40
C LYS A 69 7.20 3.35 9.66
N PHE A 70 7.84 2.50 8.85
CA PHE A 70 9.26 2.19 8.97
C PHE A 70 10.13 3.45 8.90
N THR A 71 9.83 4.34 7.94
CA THR A 71 10.57 5.61 7.77
C THR A 71 10.30 6.58 8.92
N LYS A 72 9.08 6.61 9.46
CA LYS A 72 8.73 7.42 10.65
C LYS A 72 9.52 6.97 11.88
N ASP A 73 9.66 5.67 12.07
CA ASP A 73 10.40 5.10 13.19
C ASP A 73 11.90 5.43 13.06
N GLN A 74 12.46 5.37 11.85
CA GLN A 74 13.81 5.86 11.56
C GLN A 74 13.96 7.36 11.87
N ALA A 75 13.00 8.21 11.45
CA ALA A 75 13.03 9.64 11.74
C ALA A 75 12.98 9.94 13.24
N THR A 76 12.27 9.11 14.01
CA THR A 76 12.18 9.25 15.47
C THR A 76 13.50 8.94 16.16
N ALA A 77 14.25 7.97 15.65
CA ALA A 77 15.55 7.57 16.16
C ALA A 77 16.72 8.45 15.67
N GLU A 78 16.53 9.21 14.59
CA GLU A 78 17.56 10.07 14.00
C GLU A 78 17.86 11.31 14.86
N ALA A 79 19.16 11.56 15.07
CA ALA A 79 19.66 12.67 15.87
C ALA A 79 20.01 13.89 15.01
N ASP A 80 20.45 13.69 13.77
CA ASP A 80 20.74 14.78 12.85
C ASP A 80 19.42 15.45 12.40
N PRO A 81 19.24 16.76 12.64
CA PRO A 81 17.97 17.43 12.38
C PRO A 81 17.64 17.51 10.88
N VAL A 82 18.63 17.58 10.00
CA VAL A 82 18.41 17.62 8.55
C VAL A 82 17.93 16.25 8.08
N ARG A 83 18.65 15.19 8.47
CA ARG A 83 18.29 13.82 8.10
C ARG A 83 16.94 13.41 8.68
N LYS A 84 16.63 13.84 9.91
CA LYS A 84 15.33 13.63 10.54
C LYS A 84 14.19 14.27 9.75
N GLN A 85 14.39 15.48 9.25
CA GLN A 85 13.39 16.15 8.41
C GLN A 85 13.19 15.41 7.09
N GLU A 86 14.26 14.99 6.41
CA GLU A 86 14.18 14.21 5.17
C GLU A 86 13.38 12.91 5.34
N LEU A 87 13.63 12.16 6.43
CA LEU A 87 12.91 10.94 6.75
C LEU A 87 11.44 11.22 7.07
N THR A 88 11.16 12.32 7.77
CA THR A 88 9.80 12.77 8.06
C THR A 88 9.04 13.08 6.77
N ASP A 89 9.65 13.84 5.85
CA ASP A 89 9.06 14.20 4.56
C ASP A 89 8.80 12.95 3.70
N LYS A 90 9.75 12.01 3.69
CA LYS A 90 9.60 10.72 3.00
C LYS A 90 8.46 9.89 3.60
N SER A 91 8.37 9.81 4.93
CA SER A 91 7.29 9.10 5.62
C SER A 91 5.91 9.68 5.24
N ILE A 92 5.77 11.00 5.26
CA ILE A 92 4.56 11.71 4.85
C ILE A 92 4.22 11.41 3.39
N ALA A 93 5.20 11.41 2.48
CA ALA A 93 4.97 11.07 1.08
C ALA A 93 4.45 9.63 0.92
N MET A 94 4.98 8.67 1.67
CA MET A 94 4.50 7.29 1.65
C MET A 94 3.06 7.17 2.16
N PHE A 95 2.71 7.87 3.24
CA PHE A 95 1.32 7.88 3.73
C PHE A 95 0.36 8.55 2.74
N ARG A 96 0.77 9.65 2.09
CA ARG A 96 -0.06 10.28 1.03
C ARG A 96 -0.34 9.30 -0.10
N ARG A 97 0.68 8.54 -0.52
CA ARG A 97 0.51 7.53 -1.56
C ARG A 97 -0.38 6.38 -1.09
N ALA A 98 -0.29 5.97 0.17
CA ALA A 98 -1.21 5.01 0.77
C ALA A 98 -2.66 5.54 0.76
N VAL A 99 -2.90 6.81 1.08
CA VAL A 99 -4.24 7.41 1.02
C VAL A 99 -4.79 7.42 -0.41
N GLU A 100 -3.99 7.79 -1.41
CA GLU A 100 -4.41 7.77 -2.82
C GLU A 100 -4.82 6.37 -3.29
N ILE A 101 -4.00 5.36 -2.99
CA ILE A 101 -4.27 3.96 -3.36
C ILE A 101 -5.48 3.45 -2.57
N GLY A 102 -5.55 3.74 -1.27
CA GLY A 102 -6.64 3.33 -0.40
C GLY A 102 -7.97 3.91 -0.86
N GLY A 103 -8.02 5.20 -1.19
CA GLY A 103 -9.24 5.83 -1.71
C GLY A 103 -9.69 5.23 -3.04
N ALA A 104 -8.77 4.96 -3.97
CA ALA A 104 -9.10 4.26 -5.21
C ALA A 104 -9.61 2.82 -4.94
N MET A 105 -8.95 2.11 -4.03
CA MET A 105 -9.30 0.73 -3.67
C MET A 105 -10.69 0.67 -3.03
N THR A 106 -11.00 1.52 -2.06
CA THR A 106 -12.29 1.51 -1.35
C THR A 106 -13.44 1.95 -2.25
N ASN A 107 -13.18 2.79 -3.25
CA ASN A 107 -14.18 3.17 -4.26
C ASN A 107 -14.50 2.02 -5.23
N GLN A 108 -13.51 1.21 -5.60
CA GLN A 108 -13.69 0.11 -6.55
C GLN A 108 -14.10 -1.21 -5.88
N PHE A 109 -13.62 -1.45 -4.65
CA PHE A 109 -13.78 -2.69 -3.91
C PHE A 109 -14.41 -2.43 -2.54
N VAL A 110 -15.64 -1.90 -2.58
CA VAL A 110 -16.39 -1.45 -1.40
C VAL A 110 -16.62 -2.55 -0.34
N ALA A 111 -16.52 -3.83 -0.71
CA ALA A 111 -16.68 -4.95 0.20
C ALA A 111 -15.35 -5.44 0.83
N ASN A 112 -14.22 -4.80 0.54
CA ASN A 112 -12.92 -5.22 1.08
C ASN A 112 -12.60 -4.46 2.39
N PRO A 113 -12.81 -5.06 3.58
CA PRO A 113 -12.60 -4.37 4.85
C PRO A 113 -11.16 -3.91 5.06
N GLN A 114 -10.19 -4.67 4.55
CA GLN A 114 -8.77 -4.32 4.74
C GLN A 114 -8.39 -3.05 3.97
N GLY A 115 -9.02 -2.76 2.83
CA GLY A 115 -8.85 -1.48 2.13
C GLY A 115 -9.20 -0.30 3.03
N PHE A 116 -10.35 -0.35 3.70
CA PHE A 116 -10.81 0.67 4.63
C PHE A 116 -9.90 0.81 5.86
N LEU A 117 -9.45 -0.31 6.44
CA LEU A 117 -8.55 -0.31 7.59
C LEU A 117 -7.22 0.39 7.29
N TYR A 118 -6.55 0.03 6.19
CA TYR A 118 -5.26 0.63 5.87
C TYR A 118 -5.40 2.08 5.37
N LEU A 119 -6.49 2.42 4.69
CA LEU A 119 -6.81 3.81 4.36
C LEU A 119 -6.99 4.66 5.63
N SER A 120 -7.76 4.18 6.61
CA SER A 120 -7.98 4.92 7.86
C SER A 120 -6.69 5.12 8.63
N MET A 121 -5.85 4.09 8.75
CA MET A 121 -4.56 4.21 9.44
C MET A 121 -3.62 5.21 8.73
N ALA A 122 -3.59 5.24 7.39
CA ALA A 122 -2.79 6.22 6.65
C ALA A 122 -3.31 7.66 6.83
N GLN A 123 -4.63 7.86 6.86
CA GLN A 123 -5.26 9.15 7.14
C GLN A 123 -4.96 9.63 8.56
N LEU A 124 -5.00 8.72 9.55
CA LEU A 124 -4.63 9.00 10.93
C LEU A 124 -3.19 9.50 11.04
N GLU A 125 -2.26 8.84 10.35
CA GLU A 125 -0.84 9.23 10.35
C GLU A 125 -0.59 10.61 9.71
N LEU A 126 -1.49 11.06 8.82
CA LEU A 126 -1.47 12.40 8.22
C LEU A 126 -2.29 13.44 9.00
N GLY A 127 -2.95 13.04 10.09
CA GLY A 127 -3.78 13.94 10.91
C GLY A 127 -5.18 14.21 10.35
N ASP A 128 -5.63 13.47 9.35
CA ASP A 128 -7.02 13.53 8.86
C ASP A 128 -7.92 12.63 9.71
N PHE A 129 -8.16 13.06 10.95
CA PHE A 129 -8.89 12.29 11.95
C PHE A 129 -10.34 12.01 11.53
N THR A 130 -10.98 12.96 10.85
CA THR A 130 -12.37 12.80 10.40
C THR A 130 -12.47 11.73 9.31
N ALA A 131 -11.62 11.77 8.28
CA ALA A 131 -11.65 10.74 7.25
C ALA A 131 -11.22 9.37 7.79
N SER A 132 -10.22 9.35 8.68
CA SER A 132 -9.81 8.13 9.38
C SER A 132 -10.96 7.49 10.15
N GLU A 133 -11.68 8.26 10.96
CA GLU A 133 -12.80 7.74 11.75
C GLU A 133 -13.92 7.18 10.86
N THR A 134 -14.26 7.89 9.78
CA THR A 134 -15.27 7.43 8.81
C THR A 134 -14.89 6.09 8.19
N ASN A 135 -13.67 5.96 7.67
CA ASN A 135 -13.22 4.72 7.03
C ASN A 135 -13.07 3.57 8.05
N PHE A 136 -12.64 3.88 9.28
CA PHE A 136 -12.56 2.87 10.33
C PHE A 136 -13.95 2.32 10.72
N LYS A 137 -14.98 3.17 10.80
CA LYS A 137 -16.36 2.72 11.01
C LYS A 137 -16.85 1.80 9.89
N THR A 138 -16.53 2.12 8.63
CA THR A 138 -16.88 1.24 7.49
C THR A 138 -16.16 -0.10 7.58
N TYR A 139 -14.90 -0.14 8.01
CA TYR A 139 -14.19 -1.38 8.30
C TYR A 139 -14.92 -2.23 9.35
N GLU A 140 -15.32 -1.65 10.49
CA GLU A 140 -16.06 -2.36 11.54
C GLU A 140 -17.43 -2.86 11.08
N GLN A 141 -18.14 -2.07 10.26
CA GLN A 141 -19.41 -2.46 9.66
C GLN A 141 -19.25 -3.67 8.74
N LEU A 142 -18.23 -3.68 7.88
CA LEU A 142 -17.96 -4.81 6.98
C LEU A 142 -17.58 -6.08 7.75
N LEU A 143 -16.82 -5.97 8.84
CA LEU A 143 -16.49 -7.12 9.69
C LEU A 143 -17.71 -7.72 10.41
N SER A 144 -18.72 -6.90 10.69
CA SER A 144 -19.96 -7.36 11.33
C SER A 144 -21.03 -7.84 10.33
N GLY A 145 -20.70 -7.91 9.03
CA GLY A 145 -21.60 -8.36 7.97
C GLY A 145 -22.56 -7.27 7.46
N GLY A 146 -22.31 -6.02 7.81
CA GLY A 146 -23.01 -4.85 7.26
C GLY A 146 -22.58 -4.50 5.85
N SER A 147 -23.26 -3.53 5.24
CA SER A 147 -22.87 -2.93 3.95
C SER A 147 -22.32 -1.52 4.18
N PRO A 148 -21.37 -1.03 3.34
CA PRO A 148 -20.89 0.34 3.41
C PRO A 148 -22.03 1.35 3.28
N GLN A 149 -21.98 2.45 4.05
CA GLN A 149 -22.92 3.57 3.96
C GLN A 149 -22.57 4.53 2.82
#